data_AF-A0A836U9M2-F1
#
_entry.id   AF-A0A836U9M2-F1
#
_cell.length_a   1.000
_cell.length_b   1.000
_cell.length_c   1.000
_cell.angle_alpha   90.00
_cell.angle_beta   90.00
_cell.angle_gamma   90.00
#
_symmetry.space_group_name_H-M   'P 1'
#
loop_
_entity.id
_entity.type
_entity.pdbx_description
1 polymer ?
#
loop_
_entity_poly.entity_id
_entity_poly.type
_entity_poly.pdbx_seq_one_letter_code
_entity_poly.pdbx_strand_id
1 'polypeptide(L)'
;MRILANLGAAPISGRRILASVTLMMGCLAVAATSHGQVRDMPRFQLDEMVVVGDRAEGLLRESPWATNVLSHATLQQLPVRNVVEALRYVPGLVFVDKDGSGHLPMAVVRGFFGGGETEYILLTVDGVPHARIGKHAVRCWQL
;
A
#
# COMPACT_ATOMS: atom_id res chain seq x y z
N MET A 1 -20.38 75.98 2.13
CA MET A 1 -19.03 76.00 2.71
C MET A 1 -19.16 75.61 4.19
N ARG A 2 -18.51 74.52 4.59
CA ARG A 2 -18.25 73.99 5.95
C ARG A 2 -19.44 73.56 6.86
N ILE A 3 -19.61 72.23 6.86
CA ILE A 3 -20.01 71.32 7.94
C ILE A 3 -19.23 71.62 9.23
N LEU A 4 -19.85 71.50 10.41
CA LEU A 4 -19.29 70.97 11.67
C LEU A 4 -20.41 70.82 12.72
N ALA A 5 -21.03 69.63 12.79
CA ALA A 5 -21.86 69.22 13.92
C ALA A 5 -20.97 68.47 14.92
N ASN A 6 -20.97 68.98 16.14
CA ASN A 6 -20.18 68.56 17.29
C ASN A 6 -20.82 67.29 17.89
N LEU A 7 -20.27 66.10 17.63
CA LEU A 7 -20.68 64.87 18.32
C LEU A 7 -19.96 64.78 19.66
N GLY A 8 -20.70 65.04 20.74
CA GLY A 8 -20.29 64.78 22.10
C GLY A 8 -20.04 63.28 22.32
N ALA A 9 -18.83 62.95 22.78
CA ALA A 9 -18.47 61.61 23.20
C ALA A 9 -19.25 61.23 24.47
N ALA A 10 -20.11 60.23 24.37
CA ALA A 10 -20.81 59.66 25.52
C ALA A 10 -19.86 58.78 26.35
N PRO A 11 -19.93 58.83 27.70
CA PRO A 11 -19.06 58.04 28.56
C PRO A 11 -19.41 56.54 28.46
N ILE A 12 -18.40 55.73 28.15
CA ILE A 12 -18.52 54.29 27.94
C ILE A 12 -18.66 53.63 29.32
N SER A 13 -19.86 53.17 29.66
CA SER A 13 -20.12 52.52 30.95
C SER A 13 -19.51 51.11 31.00
N GLY A 14 -18.74 50.80 32.05
CA GLY A 14 -17.98 49.55 32.20
C GLY A 14 -18.82 48.26 32.12
N ARG A 15 -20.14 48.37 32.32
CA ARG A 15 -21.10 47.26 32.20
C ARG A 15 -21.32 46.81 30.74
N ARG A 16 -21.10 47.70 29.77
CA ARG A 16 -21.16 47.38 28.33
C ARG A 16 -19.89 46.66 27.85
N ILE A 17 -18.73 47.01 28.39
CA ILE A 17 -17.44 46.39 28.05
C ILE A 17 -17.41 44.93 28.52
N LEU A 18 -17.90 44.66 29.74
CA LEU A 18 -17.95 43.29 30.29
C LEU A 18 -18.85 42.35 29.46
N ALA A 19 -20.00 42.84 29.01
CA ALA A 19 -20.92 42.05 28.17
C ALA A 19 -20.32 41.73 26.79
N SER A 20 -19.60 42.68 26.17
CA SER A 20 -18.92 42.46 24.88
C SER A 20 -17.79 41.44 24.97
N VAL A 21 -17.00 41.46 26.05
CA VAL A 21 -15.91 40.49 26.28
C VAL A 21 -16.46 39.08 26.51
N THR A 22 -17.59 38.96 27.23
CA THR A 22 -18.19 37.64 27.48
C THR A 22 -18.80 37.04 26.20
N LEU A 23 -19.40 37.88 25.34
CA LEU A 23 -19.92 37.47 24.04
C LEU A 23 -18.80 37.04 23.08
N MET A 24 -17.68 37.78 23.06
CA MET A 24 -16.55 37.48 22.18
C MET A 24 -15.80 36.20 22.60
N MET A 25 -15.70 35.92 23.91
CA MET A 25 -15.11 34.70 24.44
C MET A 25 -15.96 33.44 24.12
N GLY A 26 -17.29 33.59 24.08
CA GLY A 26 -18.20 32.51 23.68
C GLY A 26 -18.07 32.11 22.20
N CYS A 27 -17.85 33.07 21.30
CA CYS A 27 -17.67 32.78 19.87
C CYS A 27 -16.38 32.02 19.55
N LEU A 28 -15.32 32.18 20.37
CA LEU A 28 -14.05 31.48 20.15
C LEU A 28 -14.14 29.97 20.46
N ALA A 29 -15.03 29.56 21.36
CA ALA A 29 -15.22 28.15 21.73
C ALA A 29 -15.92 27.33 20.63
N VAL A 30 -16.80 27.96 19.84
CA VAL A 30 -17.58 27.27 18.79
C VAL A 30 -16.75 27.00 17.53
N ALA A 31 -15.71 27.79 17.28
CA ALA A 31 -14.83 27.59 16.12
C ALA A 31 -13.85 26.41 16.26
N ALA A 32 -13.57 25.96 17.49
CA ALA A 32 -12.61 24.88 17.73
C ALA A 32 -13.18 23.47 17.45
N THR A 33 -14.50 23.31 17.40
CA THR A 33 -15.15 22.00 17.23
C THR A 33 -15.40 21.60 15.78
N SER A 34 -15.00 22.39 14.78
CA SER A 34 -15.17 22.03 13.36
C SER A 34 -14.06 21.11 12.84
N HIS A 35 -13.66 20.11 13.63
CA HIS A 35 -12.82 19.02 13.11
C HIS A 35 -13.69 18.23 12.12
N GLY A 36 -13.42 18.41 10.82
CA GLY A 36 -14.15 17.74 9.75
C GLY A 36 -14.19 16.25 10.02
N GLN A 37 -15.40 15.71 10.19
CA GLN A 37 -15.59 14.27 10.26
C GLN A 37 -15.18 13.69 8.91
N VAL A 38 -14.01 13.04 8.87
CA VAL A 38 -13.66 12.13 7.80
C VAL A 38 -14.77 11.08 7.80
N ARG A 39 -15.69 11.18 6.84
CA ARG A 39 -16.70 10.15 6.60
C ARG A 39 -15.94 8.85 6.38
N ASP A 40 -16.10 7.91 7.31
CA ASP A 40 -15.61 6.55 7.15
C ASP A 40 -16.38 5.95 5.97
N MET A 41 -15.77 6.01 4.79
CA MET A 41 -16.36 5.39 3.62
C MET A 41 -16.37 3.88 3.84
N PRO A 42 -17.44 3.17 3.44
CA PRO A 42 -17.46 1.71 3.52
C PRO A 42 -16.24 1.16 2.79
N ARG A 43 -15.31 0.56 3.54
CA ARG A 43 -14.19 -0.15 2.94
C ARG A 43 -14.75 -1.45 2.38
N PHE A 44 -14.94 -1.49 1.06
CA PHE A 44 -15.27 -2.74 0.39
C PHE A 44 -14.03 -3.64 0.44
N GLN A 45 -14.19 -4.81 1.05
CA GLN A 45 -13.19 -5.86 1.03
C GLN A 45 -13.44 -6.68 -0.23
N LEU A 46 -12.56 -6.53 -1.23
CA LEU A 46 -12.65 -7.28 -2.48
C LEU A 46 -12.24 -8.73 -2.23
N ASP A 47 -12.98 -9.66 -2.81
CA ASP A 47 -12.59 -11.05 -2.85
C ASP A 47 -11.33 -11.21 -3.71
N GLU A 48 -10.38 -12.03 -3.24
CA GLU A 48 -9.13 -12.28 -3.94
C GLU A 48 -9.33 -13.28 -5.08
N MET A 49 -9.03 -12.83 -6.29
CA MET A 49 -9.19 -13.58 -7.54
C MET A 49 -7.82 -14.00 -8.08
N VAL A 50 -7.74 -15.22 -8.62
CA VAL A 50 -6.53 -15.76 -9.25
C VAL A 50 -6.90 -16.39 -10.59
N VAL A 51 -5.98 -16.25 -11.56
CA VAL A 51 -6.06 -16.85 -12.91
C VAL A 51 -5.00 -17.94 -13.12
N VAL A 52 -4.05 -18.06 -12.19
CA VAL A 52 -2.93 -19.00 -12.28
C VAL A 52 -3.38 -20.40 -11.84
N GLY A 53 -3.23 -21.38 -12.74
CA GLY A 53 -3.58 -22.80 -12.52
C GLY A 53 -4.49 -23.35 -13.61
N ASP A 54 -5.74 -22.88 -13.64
CA ASP A 54 -6.76 -23.16 -14.67
C ASP A 54 -6.65 -22.27 -15.90
N ARG A 55 -5.99 -21.11 -15.80
CA ARG A 55 -6.07 -20.03 -16.81
C ARG A 55 -7.49 -19.45 -16.95
N ALA A 56 -8.29 -19.55 -15.89
CA ALA A 56 -9.62 -18.97 -15.80
C ALA A 56 -9.72 -18.13 -14.53
N GLU A 57 -10.55 -17.09 -14.54
CA GLU A 57 -10.77 -16.31 -13.32
C GLU A 57 -11.52 -17.15 -12.28
N GLY A 58 -10.93 -17.29 -11.10
CA GLY A 58 -11.53 -18.00 -9.97
C GLY A 58 -11.16 -17.36 -8.63
N LEU A 59 -11.98 -17.62 -7.63
CA LEU A 59 -11.70 -17.19 -6.27
C LEU A 59 -10.55 -18.03 -5.69
N LEU A 60 -9.57 -17.38 -5.04
CA LEU A 60 -8.42 -18.10 -4.46
C LEU A 60 -8.86 -19.19 -3.47
N ARG A 61 -9.92 -18.93 -2.69
CA ARG A 61 -10.48 -19.86 -1.69
C ARG A 61 -11.10 -21.14 -2.28
N GLU A 62 -11.45 -21.10 -3.56
CA GLU A 62 -12.05 -22.22 -4.30
C GLU A 62 -11.04 -22.94 -5.19
N SER A 63 -9.80 -22.44 -5.26
CA SER A 63 -8.75 -23.02 -6.10
C SER A 63 -8.35 -24.42 -5.60
N PRO A 64 -8.37 -25.44 -6.47
CA PRO A 64 -7.88 -26.77 -6.12
C PRO A 64 -6.35 -26.88 -6.15
N TRP A 65 -5.64 -25.85 -6.65
CA TRP A 65 -4.19 -25.82 -6.70
C TRP A 65 -3.62 -25.14 -5.46
N ALA A 66 -2.45 -25.61 -5.05
CA ALA A 66 -1.69 -25.00 -3.98
C ALA A 66 -0.99 -23.73 -4.50
N THR A 67 -1.73 -22.64 -4.46
CA THR A 67 -1.36 -21.32 -4.97
C THR A 67 -0.92 -20.40 -3.83
N ASN A 68 0.13 -19.62 -4.06
CA ASN A 68 0.54 -18.53 -3.17
C ASN A 68 0.45 -17.21 -3.93
N VAL A 69 -0.11 -16.18 -3.30
CA VAL A 69 -0.21 -14.83 -3.86
C VAL A 69 0.64 -13.87 -3.03
N LEU A 70 1.54 -13.16 -3.70
CA LEU A 70 2.28 -12.04 -3.12
C LEU A 70 1.67 -10.74 -3.67
N SER A 71 0.80 -10.12 -2.87
CA SER A 71 0.14 -8.88 -3.27
C SER A 71 1.11 -7.70 -3.31
N HIS A 72 0.75 -6.65 -4.03
CA HIS A 72 1.51 -5.40 -4.02
C HIS A 72 1.68 -4.83 -2.59
N ALA A 73 0.63 -4.86 -1.78
CA ALA A 73 0.70 -4.40 -0.39
C ALA A 73 1.67 -5.24 0.45
N THR A 74 1.71 -6.55 0.24
CA THR A 74 2.68 -7.45 0.87
C THR A 74 4.11 -7.11 0.43
N LEU A 75 4.33 -6.97 -0.88
CA LEU A 75 5.66 -6.68 -1.42
C LEU A 75 6.21 -5.33 -0.94
N GLN A 76 5.37 -4.31 -0.76
CA GLN A 76 5.79 -3.00 -0.22
C GLN A 76 6.24 -3.05 1.25
N GLN A 77 5.79 -4.05 2.01
CA GLN A 77 6.17 -4.23 3.41
C GLN A 77 7.44 -5.08 3.56
N LEU A 78 7.84 -5.81 2.52
CA LEU A 78 9.01 -6.67 2.54
C LEU A 78 10.26 -5.90 2.08
N PRO A 79 11.42 -6.10 2.72
CA PRO A 79 12.68 -5.49 2.30
C PRO A 79 13.29 -6.24 1.10
N VAL A 80 12.54 -6.37 0.01
CA VAL A 80 12.92 -7.14 -1.19
C VAL A 80 13.27 -6.21 -2.33
N ARG A 81 14.32 -6.55 -3.08
CA ARG A 81 14.84 -5.76 -4.20
C ARG A 81 14.68 -6.45 -5.55
N ASN A 82 14.38 -7.74 -5.53
CA ASN A 82 14.19 -8.55 -6.72
C ASN A 82 13.18 -9.69 -6.47
N VAL A 83 12.73 -10.30 -7.56
CA VAL A 83 11.74 -11.39 -7.53
C VAL A 83 12.25 -12.60 -6.75
N VAL A 84 13.55 -12.93 -6.84
CA VAL A 84 14.11 -14.09 -6.13
C VAL A 84 14.02 -13.89 -4.62
N GLU A 85 14.32 -12.70 -4.11
CA GLU A 85 14.17 -12.35 -2.70
C GLU A 85 12.70 -12.41 -2.25
N ALA A 86 11.76 -11.94 -3.07
CA ALA A 86 10.33 -12.07 -2.77
C ALA A 86 9.88 -13.53 -2.71
N LEU A 87 10.36 -14.36 -3.63
CA LEU A 87 10.05 -15.78 -3.70
C LEU A 87 10.60 -16.58 -2.51
N ARG A 88 11.59 -16.07 -1.76
CA ARG A 88 12.06 -16.72 -0.52
C ARG A 88 11.01 -16.74 0.60
N TYR A 89 9.98 -15.89 0.51
CA TYR A 89 8.86 -15.89 1.46
C TYR A 89 7.76 -16.88 1.08
N VAL A 90 7.86 -17.54 -0.07
CA VAL A 90 6.87 -18.52 -0.53
C VAL A 90 7.18 -19.90 0.07
N PRO A 91 6.24 -20.52 0.80
CA PRO A 91 6.45 -21.83 1.39
C PRO A 91 6.60 -22.91 0.32
N GLY A 92 7.51 -23.86 0.57
CA GLY A 92 7.80 -24.95 -0.37
C GLY A 92 8.71 -24.56 -1.54
N LEU A 93 9.26 -23.33 -1.53
CA LEU A 93 10.27 -22.88 -2.47
C LEU A 93 11.55 -22.50 -1.70
N VAL A 94 12.68 -23.08 -2.09
CA VAL A 94 13.99 -22.82 -1.49
C VAL A 94 14.99 -22.50 -2.59
N PHE A 95 15.84 -21.50 -2.37
CA PHE A 95 16.95 -21.18 -3.26
C PHE A 95 18.26 -21.58 -2.61
N VAL A 96 19.03 -22.42 -3.30
CA VAL A 96 20.37 -22.87 -2.89
C VAL A 96 21.42 -22.34 -3.86
N ASP A 97 22.56 -21.87 -3.36
CA ASP A 97 23.62 -21.37 -4.24
C ASP A 97 24.46 -22.52 -4.80
N LYS A 98 24.59 -22.58 -6.13
CA LYS A 98 25.32 -23.66 -6.82
C LYS A 98 26.83 -23.61 -6.57
N ASP A 99 27.37 -22.40 -6.46
CA ASP A 99 28.82 -22.11 -6.53
C ASP A 99 29.35 -21.41 -5.27
N GLY A 100 28.50 -21.22 -4.25
CA GLY A 100 28.85 -20.49 -3.03
C GLY A 100 29.09 -18.98 -3.21
N SER A 101 28.87 -18.43 -4.42
CA SER A 101 29.08 -17.01 -4.69
C SER A 101 27.87 -16.14 -4.34
N GLY A 102 26.70 -16.75 -4.11
CA GLY A 102 25.44 -16.03 -3.90
C GLY A 102 24.81 -15.49 -5.19
N HIS A 103 25.42 -15.74 -6.35
CA HIS A 103 25.00 -15.17 -7.65
C HIS A 103 24.38 -16.19 -8.60
N LEU A 104 24.37 -17.47 -8.23
CA LEU A 104 23.76 -18.56 -9.00
C LEU A 104 22.75 -19.33 -8.12
N PRO A 105 21.64 -18.67 -7.74
CA PRO A 105 20.61 -19.32 -6.94
C PRO A 105 19.87 -20.36 -7.80
N MET A 106 19.81 -21.59 -7.31
CA MET A 106 19.04 -22.67 -7.89
C MET A 106 17.78 -22.91 -7.08
N ALA A 107 16.64 -22.97 -7.76
CA ALA A 107 15.38 -23.22 -7.09
C ALA A 107 15.14 -24.71 -6.83
N VAL A 108 14.65 -25.00 -5.63
CA VAL A 108 14.16 -26.30 -5.18
C VAL A 108 12.70 -26.13 -4.78
N VAL A 109 11.81 -26.88 -5.42
CA VAL A 109 10.35 -26.78 -5.21
C VAL A 109 9.87 -28.07 -4.54
N ARG A 110 9.37 -27.98 -3.31
CA ARG A 110 8.85 -29.13 -2.53
C ARG A 110 9.85 -30.29 -2.44
N GLY A 111 11.14 -29.99 -2.36
CA GLY A 111 12.22 -30.98 -2.32
C GLY A 111 12.68 -31.50 -3.69
N PHE A 112 12.05 -31.08 -4.78
CA PHE A 112 12.48 -31.44 -6.13
C PHE A 112 13.43 -30.38 -6.70
N PHE A 113 14.57 -30.85 -7.21
CA PHE A 113 15.63 -30.03 -7.78
C PHE A 113 15.87 -30.40 -9.25
N GLY A 114 16.02 -29.38 -10.10
CA GLY A 114 16.17 -29.43 -11.55
C GLY A 114 17.41 -30.14 -12.12
N GLY A 115 18.20 -30.81 -11.29
CA GLY A 115 19.42 -31.50 -11.72
C GLY A 115 20.54 -30.57 -12.24
N GLY A 116 20.38 -29.25 -12.14
CA GLY A 116 21.42 -28.26 -12.51
C GLY A 116 21.52 -27.92 -14.00
N GLU A 117 20.71 -28.56 -14.84
CA GLU A 117 20.60 -28.35 -16.30
C GLU A 117 19.32 -27.56 -16.67
N THR A 118 18.21 -27.79 -15.94
CA THR A 118 16.92 -27.15 -16.18
C THR A 118 16.22 -26.82 -14.85
N GLU A 119 15.83 -25.56 -14.64
CA GLU A 119 15.08 -25.16 -13.46
C GLU A 119 13.61 -25.61 -13.60
N TYR A 120 13.02 -26.21 -12.56
CA TYR A 120 11.61 -26.65 -12.58
C TYR A 120 10.59 -25.49 -12.48
N ILE A 121 11.06 -24.24 -12.58
CA ILE A 121 10.19 -23.06 -12.46
C ILE A 121 9.96 -22.48 -13.85
N LEU A 122 8.72 -22.54 -14.29
CA LEU A 122 8.24 -21.73 -15.40
C LEU A 122 7.93 -20.32 -14.89
N LEU A 123 8.70 -19.34 -15.33
CA LEU A 123 8.32 -17.94 -15.16
C LEU A 123 7.30 -17.57 -16.24
N THR A 124 6.16 -17.02 -15.83
CA THR A 124 5.23 -16.35 -16.74
C THR A 124 5.09 -14.90 -16.32
N VAL A 125 5.07 -14.00 -17.31
CA VAL A 125 4.71 -12.59 -17.14
C VAL A 125 3.44 -12.39 -17.94
N ASP A 126 2.36 -11.96 -17.30
CA ASP A 126 1.03 -11.79 -17.91
C ASP A 126 0.55 -13.04 -18.68
N GLY A 127 0.86 -14.22 -18.14
CA GLY A 127 0.52 -15.52 -18.76
C GLY A 127 1.46 -15.95 -19.89
N VAL A 128 2.44 -15.14 -20.29
CA VAL A 128 3.41 -15.45 -21.35
C VAL A 128 4.68 -16.07 -20.75
N PRO A 129 5.13 -17.26 -21.23
CA PRO A 129 6.29 -17.95 -20.67
C PRO A 129 7.61 -17.22 -20.96
N HIS A 130 8.49 -17.18 -19.97
CA HIS A 130 9.82 -16.59 -20.00
C HIS A 130 10.86 -17.60 -19.54
N ALA A 131 11.98 -17.67 -20.26
CA ALA A 131 12.85 -18.85 -20.23
C ALA A 131 13.83 -18.95 -19.04
N ARG A 132 13.94 -17.96 -18.12
CA ARG A 132 14.90 -18.07 -16.99
C ARG A 132 14.70 -17.07 -15.85
N ILE A 133 14.72 -17.55 -14.60
CA ILE A 133 14.79 -16.73 -13.38
C ILE A 133 16.23 -16.80 -12.86
N GLY A 134 17.15 -15.96 -13.35
CA GLY A 134 18.51 -15.98 -12.76
C GLY A 134 19.63 -15.23 -13.46
N LYS A 135 19.54 -14.94 -14.77
CA LYS A 135 20.60 -14.18 -15.46
C LYS A 135 20.17 -12.82 -16.03
N HIS A 136 18.88 -12.62 -16.35
CA HIS A 136 18.39 -11.37 -16.96
C HIS A 136 16.95 -10.98 -16.58
N ALA A 137 16.27 -11.73 -15.70
CA ALA A 137 14.88 -11.43 -15.29
C ALA A 137 14.72 -10.10 -14.53
N VAL A 138 15.83 -9.45 -14.18
CA VAL A 138 15.91 -8.17 -13.46
C VAL A 138 15.36 -6.99 -14.27
N ARG A 139 15.16 -7.11 -15.59
CA ARG A 139 14.67 -5.99 -16.42
C ARG A 139 13.15 -5.88 -16.56
N CYS A 140 12.36 -6.77 -15.99
CA CYS A 140 10.89 -6.69 -16.10
C CYS A 140 10.23 -5.80 -15.03
N TRP A 141 11.00 -5.34 -14.03
CA TRP A 141 10.52 -4.50 -12.92
C TRP A 141 10.88 -3.01 -13.03
N GLN A 142 11.28 -2.55 -14.21
CA GLN A 142 11.46 -1.13 -14.50
C GLN A 142 10.29 -0.68 -15.38
N LEU A 143 9.18 -0.32 -14.73
CA LEU A 143 8.26 0.70 -15.23
C LEU A 143 8.83 2.09 -14.92
#